data_AF-A0A843VR54-F1
#
_entry.id   AF-A0A843VR54-F1
#
_cell.length_a   1.000
_cell.length_b   1.000
_cell.length_c   1.000
_cell.angle_alpha   90.00
_cell.angle_beta   90.00
_cell.angle_gamma   90.00
#
_symmetry.space_group_name_H-M   'P 1'
#
loop_
_entity.id
_entity.type
_entity.pdbx_description
1 polymer ?
#
loop_
_entity_poly.entity_id
_entity_poly.type
_entity_poly.pdbx_seq_one_letter_code
_entity_poly.pdbx_strand_id
1 'polypeptide(L)'
;MTYISHYMRNKFELKVGDEICNNALVREIIYEIACRRYRDIRRTYYSHYQAYETDEARLQNPPNDVNPNEWAWLVNYFGSENFQAMSERNKANRSKQLISHVTGRKSFKQTSWTERNEEGEEPPAHELWRLTHQKKDGSWGSEYSRQVYI
;
A
#
# COMPACT_ATOMS: atom_id res chain seq x y z
N MET A 1 -21.09 12.10 7.28
CA MET A 1 -20.45 10.81 6.98
C MET A 1 -19.44 11.02 5.87
N THR A 2 -18.18 10.66 6.06
CA THR A 2 -17.13 10.86 5.04
C THR A 2 -17.36 9.94 3.84
N TYR A 3 -16.93 10.36 2.64
CA TYR A 3 -17.09 9.58 1.39
C TYR A 3 -16.57 8.14 1.53
N ILE A 4 -15.49 7.96 2.28
CA ILE A 4 -14.94 6.65 2.63
C ILE A 4 -16.03 5.78 3.28
N SER A 5 -16.79 6.27 4.24
CA SER A 5 -17.87 5.50 4.88
C SER A 5 -19.04 5.15 3.93
N HIS A 6 -19.31 5.94 2.89
CA HIS A 6 -20.37 5.63 1.91
C HIS A 6 -19.88 4.61 0.88
N TYR A 7 -18.70 4.84 0.28
CA TYR A 7 -18.04 3.94 -0.67
C TYR A 7 -17.81 2.54 -0.07
N MET A 8 -17.36 2.48 1.19
CA MET A 8 -17.07 1.21 1.88
C MET A 8 -18.33 0.40 2.20
N ARG A 9 -19.48 1.05 2.41
CA ARG A 9 -20.74 0.34 2.65
C ARG A 9 -21.34 -0.21 1.36
N ASN A 10 -21.22 0.55 0.27
CA ASN A 10 -21.80 0.17 -1.03
C ASN A 10 -20.93 -0.91 -1.73
N LYS A 11 -19.61 -0.69 -1.81
CA LYS A 11 -18.71 -1.59 -2.56
C LYS A 11 -18.41 -2.93 -1.89
N PHE A 12 -18.43 -3.00 -0.56
CA PHE A 12 -18.14 -4.25 0.17
C PHE A 12 -19.40 -4.97 0.64
N GLU A 13 -20.59 -4.59 0.15
CA GLU A 13 -21.89 -5.18 0.50
C GLU A 13 -22.00 -5.48 2.00
N LEU A 14 -21.57 -4.53 2.85
CA LEU A 14 -21.69 -4.69 4.29
C LEU A 14 -23.16 -4.53 4.63
N LYS A 15 -23.92 -5.62 4.51
CA LYS A 15 -25.33 -5.71 4.89
C LYS A 15 -25.39 -5.58 6.40
N VAL A 16 -25.47 -4.34 6.87
CA VAL A 16 -25.81 -4.01 8.26
C VAL A 16 -27.26 -4.46 8.45
N GLY A 17 -27.45 -5.73 8.78
CA GLY A 17 -28.75 -6.39 8.83
C GLY A 17 -28.68 -7.87 9.22
N ASP A 18 -27.55 -8.55 9.00
CA ASP A 18 -27.36 -9.92 9.50
C ASP A 18 -26.95 -9.89 10.98
N GLU A 19 -27.53 -10.76 11.80
CA GLU A 19 -27.31 -10.82 13.27
C GLU A 19 -25.82 -10.91 13.65
N ILE A 20 -24.98 -11.42 12.75
CA ILE A 20 -23.52 -11.54 12.87
C ILE A 20 -22.82 -10.16 12.86
N CYS A 21 -23.35 -9.18 12.13
CA CYS A 21 -22.79 -7.84 11.97
C CYS A 21 -23.10 -6.89 13.13
N ASN A 22 -23.90 -7.31 14.12
CA ASN A 22 -24.21 -6.52 15.31
C ASN A 22 -23.20 -6.71 16.45
N ASN A 23 -22.26 -7.65 16.33
CA ASN A 23 -21.15 -7.79 17.26
C ASN A 23 -20.11 -6.68 17.04
N ALA A 24 -19.79 -5.93 18.10
CA ALA A 24 -18.86 -4.80 18.03
C ALA A 24 -17.47 -5.19 17.47
N LEU A 25 -16.96 -6.37 17.83
CA LEU A 25 -15.68 -6.89 17.33
C LEU A 25 -15.76 -7.22 15.84
N VAL A 26 -16.87 -7.81 15.38
CA VAL A 26 -17.08 -8.14 13.97
C VAL A 26 -17.13 -6.85 13.14
N ARG A 27 -17.81 -5.80 13.64
CA ARG A 27 -17.84 -4.49 12.98
C ARG A 27 -16.46 -3.85 12.87
N GLU A 28 -15.65 -3.97 13.91
CA GLU A 28 -14.28 -3.44 13.92
C GLU A 28 -13.38 -4.17 12.91
N ILE A 29 -13.41 -5.50 12.89
CA ILE A 29 -12.66 -6.32 11.92
C ILE A 29 -13.07 -5.99 10.49
N ILE A 30 -14.37 -5.91 10.23
CA ILE A 30 -14.91 -5.53 8.93
C ILE A 30 -14.40 -4.16 8.51
N TYR A 31 -14.44 -3.18 9.42
CA TYR A 31 -13.95 -1.83 9.16
C TYR A 31 -12.45 -1.83 8.84
N GLU A 32 -11.64 -2.60 9.58
CA GLU A 32 -10.21 -2.71 9.33
C GLU A 32 -9.91 -3.32 7.95
N ILE A 33 -10.60 -4.42 7.59
CA ILE A 33 -10.47 -5.07 6.29
C ILE A 33 -10.84 -4.08 5.18
N ALA A 34 -11.97 -3.38 5.33
CA ALA A 34 -12.40 -2.36 4.39
C ALA A 34 -11.32 -1.28 4.24
N CYS A 35 -10.80 -0.73 5.34
CA CYS A 35 -9.73 0.27 5.36
C CYS A 35 -8.45 -0.19 4.64
N ARG A 36 -8.07 -1.46 4.78
CA ARG A 36 -6.96 -2.05 4.02
C ARG A 36 -7.27 -2.09 2.53
N ARG A 37 -8.44 -2.61 2.15
CA ARG A 37 -8.87 -2.70 0.73
C ARG A 37 -8.97 -1.34 0.06
N TYR A 38 -9.51 -0.34 0.75
CA TYR A 38 -9.58 1.03 0.22
C TYR A 38 -8.20 1.62 -0.04
N ARG A 39 -7.21 1.37 0.82
CA ARG A 39 -5.84 1.84 0.58
C ARG A 39 -5.26 1.26 -0.71
N ASP A 40 -5.49 -0.03 -0.96
CA ASP A 40 -5.02 -0.70 -2.17
C ASP A 40 -5.73 -0.18 -3.42
N ILE A 41 -7.07 -0.10 -3.36
CA ILE A 41 -7.91 0.39 -4.47
C ILE A 41 -7.59 1.85 -4.80
N ARG A 42 -7.47 2.70 -3.78
CA ARG A 42 -7.13 4.13 -3.96
C ARG A 42 -5.78 4.30 -4.66
N ARG A 43 -4.79 3.45 -4.39
CA ARG A 43 -3.51 3.45 -5.11
C ARG A 43 -3.72 3.16 -6.60
N THR A 44 -4.52 2.14 -6.93
CA THR A 44 -4.82 1.77 -8.32
C THR A 44 -5.54 2.91 -9.06
N TYR A 45 -6.57 3.49 -8.45
CA TYR A 45 -7.31 4.60 -9.05
C TYR A 45 -6.50 5.87 -9.18
N TYR A 46 -5.63 6.17 -8.22
CA TYR A 46 -4.72 7.29 -8.37
C TYR A 46 -3.71 7.06 -9.51
N SER A 47 -3.22 5.83 -9.70
CA SER A 47 -2.39 5.50 -10.86
C SER A 47 -3.14 5.73 -12.18
N HIS A 48 -4.43 5.38 -12.23
CA HIS A 48 -5.28 5.63 -13.41
C HIS A 48 -5.55 7.12 -13.61
N TYR A 49 -5.72 7.88 -12.53
CA TYR A 49 -5.85 9.34 -12.55
C TYR A 49 -4.61 10.00 -13.16
N GLN A 50 -3.41 9.51 -12.81
CA GLN A 50 -2.13 10.01 -13.32
C GLN A 50 -1.84 9.61 -14.78
N ALA A 51 -2.62 8.68 -15.37
CA ALA A 51 -2.43 8.25 -16.75
C ALA A 51 -2.92 9.30 -17.77
N TYR A 52 -3.71 10.28 -17.33
CA TYR A 52 -4.21 11.37 -18.17
C TYR A 52 -3.81 12.72 -17.58
N GLU A 53 -3.58 13.70 -18.44
CA GLU A 53 -3.09 15.02 -18.04
C GLU A 53 -4.22 15.96 -17.60
N THR A 54 -5.36 15.94 -18.30
CA THR A 54 -6.50 16.83 -18.03
C THR A 54 -7.67 16.12 -17.37
N ASP A 55 -8.48 16.87 -16.62
CA ASP A 55 -9.67 16.31 -15.96
C ASP A 55 -10.72 15.84 -16.97
N GLU A 56 -10.85 16.52 -18.12
CA GLU A 56 -11.76 16.10 -19.19
C GLU A 56 -11.38 14.71 -19.73
N ALA A 57 -10.08 14.47 -19.96
CA ALA A 57 -9.58 13.18 -20.41
C ALA A 57 -9.79 12.10 -19.34
N ARG A 58 -9.58 12.43 -18.06
CA ARG A 58 -9.86 11.51 -16.95
C ARG A 58 -11.34 11.12 -16.92
N LEU A 59 -12.25 12.08 -17.02
CA LEU A 59 -13.70 11.86 -16.95
C LEU A 59 -14.22 11.03 -18.14
N GLN A 60 -13.62 11.18 -19.33
CA GLN A 60 -13.95 10.37 -20.50
C GLN A 60 -13.44 8.92 -20.43
N ASN A 61 -12.47 8.65 -19.55
CA ASN A 61 -11.83 7.35 -19.41
C ASN A 61 -11.92 6.82 -17.96
N PRO A 62 -13.13 6.51 -17.45
CA PRO A 62 -13.27 5.88 -16.15
C PRO A 62 -12.73 4.44 -16.15
N PRO A 63 -12.18 3.94 -15.03
CA PRO A 63 -11.87 2.53 -14.86
C PRO A 63 -13.13 1.66 -15.02
N ASN A 64 -13.01 0.47 -15.62
CA ASN A 64 -14.13 -0.45 -15.86
C ASN A 64 -14.87 -0.88 -14.58
N ASP A 65 -14.22 -0.85 -13.42
CA ASP A 65 -14.76 -1.30 -12.13
C ASP A 65 -15.31 -0.16 -11.25
N VAL A 66 -15.48 1.05 -11.83
CA VAL A 66 -15.99 2.24 -11.14
C VAL A 66 -17.07 2.89 -11.98
N ASN A 67 -18.21 3.23 -11.36
CA ASN A 67 -19.23 3.95 -12.09
C ASN A 67 -18.81 5.41 -12.36
N PRO A 68 -19.30 6.05 -13.44
CA PRO A 68 -18.83 7.38 -13.84
C PRO A 68 -19.03 8.47 -12.77
N ASN A 69 -20.09 8.41 -11.96
CA ASN A 69 -20.36 9.40 -10.93
C ASN A 69 -19.35 9.30 -9.77
N GLU A 70 -19.02 8.08 -9.35
CA GLU A 70 -17.97 7.83 -8.37
C GLU A 70 -16.60 8.25 -8.90
N TRP A 71 -16.33 7.97 -10.18
CA TRP A 71 -15.09 8.39 -10.80
C TRP A 71 -14.95 9.91 -10.86
N ALA A 72 -16.02 10.63 -11.23
CA ALA A 72 -16.02 12.09 -11.23
C ALA A 72 -15.72 12.68 -9.84
N TRP A 73 -16.27 12.08 -8.78
CA TRP A 73 -15.92 12.44 -7.41
C TRP A 73 -14.44 12.18 -7.13
N LEU A 74 -13.90 11.03 -7.55
CA LEU A 74 -12.49 10.66 -7.35
C LEU A 74 -11.53 11.60 -8.09
N VAL A 75 -11.87 12.02 -9.31
CA VAL A 75 -11.10 13.03 -10.07
C VAL A 75 -11.00 14.33 -9.27
N ASN A 76 -12.14 14.84 -8.78
CA ASN A 76 -12.16 16.04 -7.92
C ASN A 76 -11.36 15.84 -6.63
N TYR A 77 -11.50 14.67 -5.98
CA TYR A 77 -10.78 14.35 -4.75
C TYR A 77 -9.27 14.30 -4.96
N PHE A 78 -8.79 13.63 -6.00
CA PHE A 78 -7.38 13.56 -6.33
C PHE A 78 -6.81 14.91 -6.79
N GLY A 79 -7.60 15.72 -7.48
CA GLY A 79 -7.24 17.09 -7.86
C GLY A 79 -7.21 18.08 -6.69
N SER A 80 -7.82 17.74 -5.55
CA SER A 80 -7.89 18.65 -4.40
C SER A 80 -6.50 19.03 -3.85
N GLU A 81 -6.35 20.29 -3.42
CA GLU A 81 -5.10 20.81 -2.86
C GLU A 81 -4.60 19.97 -1.68
N ASN A 82 -5.51 19.51 -0.82
CA ASN A 82 -5.16 18.68 0.33
C ASN A 82 -4.54 17.34 -0.11
N PHE A 83 -5.15 16.67 -1.10
CA PHE A 83 -4.62 15.42 -1.62
C PHE A 83 -3.26 15.63 -2.29
N GLN A 84 -3.13 16.66 -3.13
CA GLN A 84 -1.88 16.96 -3.83
C GLN A 84 -0.76 17.33 -2.85
N ALA A 85 -1.03 18.17 -1.85
CA ALA A 85 -0.05 18.51 -0.82
C ALA A 85 0.42 17.28 -0.02
N MET A 86 -0.50 16.36 0.30
CA MET A 86 -0.17 15.10 0.95
C MET A 86 0.67 14.19 0.05
N SER A 87 0.32 14.11 -1.25
CA SER A 87 1.01 13.31 -2.25
C SER A 87 2.46 13.78 -2.43
N GLU A 88 2.67 15.09 -2.62
CA GLU A 88 4.00 15.67 -2.81
C GLU A 88 4.87 15.52 -1.56
N ARG A 89 4.31 15.71 -0.36
CA ARG A 89 5.03 15.43 0.90
C ARG A 89 5.47 13.97 0.98
N ASN A 90 4.58 13.03 0.65
CA ASN A 90 4.89 11.61 0.68
C ASN A 90 5.94 11.23 -0.38
N LYS A 91 5.91 11.86 -1.55
CA LYS A 91 6.91 11.70 -2.61
C LYS A 91 8.28 12.20 -2.16
N ALA A 92 8.35 13.39 -1.56
CA ALA A 92 9.58 13.96 -1.01
C ALA A 92 10.12 13.14 0.18
N ASN A 93 9.26 12.53 1.00
CA ASN A 93 9.70 11.63 2.06
C ASN A 93 10.24 10.32 1.48
N ARG A 94 9.60 9.77 0.45
CA ARG A 94 10.08 8.55 -0.23
C ARG A 94 11.44 8.77 -0.89
N SER A 95 11.69 9.93 -1.49
CA SER A 95 13.00 10.23 -2.10
C SER A 95 14.14 10.32 -1.07
N LYS A 96 13.83 10.49 0.21
CA LYS A 96 14.81 10.46 1.32
C LYS A 96 15.10 9.04 1.82
N GLN A 97 14.37 8.03 1.34
CA GLN A 97 14.60 6.64 1.75
C GLN A 97 15.85 6.08 1.03
N LEU A 98 16.99 6.11 1.72
CA LEU A 98 18.30 5.72 1.17
C LEU A 98 18.54 4.22 1.16
N ILE A 99 17.97 3.50 2.13
CA ILE A 99 18.15 2.06 2.33
C ILE A 99 16.82 1.37 2.02
N SER A 100 16.86 0.42 1.09
CA SER A 100 15.70 -0.34 0.67
C SER A 100 15.94 -1.84 0.90
N HIS A 101 14.93 -2.46 1.50
CA HIS A 101 14.87 -3.90 1.72
C HIS A 101 14.49 -4.63 0.43
N VAL A 102 15.11 -5.77 0.15
CA VAL A 102 14.93 -6.49 -1.14
C VAL A 102 14.16 -7.80 -1.03
N THR A 103 13.76 -8.24 0.17
CA THR A 103 13.06 -9.54 0.34
C THR A 103 11.55 -9.48 0.05
N GLY A 104 11.06 -8.35 -0.44
CA GLY A 104 9.66 -8.16 -0.83
C GLY A 104 8.72 -8.20 0.37
N ARG A 105 7.81 -9.19 0.39
CA ARG A 105 6.79 -9.34 1.45
C ARG A 105 7.30 -10.05 2.71
N LYS A 106 8.52 -10.60 2.68
CA LYS A 106 9.09 -11.25 3.86
C LYS A 106 9.56 -10.18 4.85
N SER A 107 9.23 -10.35 6.12
CA SER A 107 9.77 -9.51 7.19
C SER A 107 11.21 -9.92 7.52
N PHE A 108 11.93 -9.10 8.29
CA PHE A 108 13.22 -9.48 8.89
C PHE A 108 13.11 -10.78 9.67
N LYS A 109 12.10 -10.90 10.55
CA LYS A 109 11.87 -12.11 11.35
C LYS A 109 11.58 -13.34 10.49
N GLN A 110 10.79 -13.18 9.43
CA GLN A 110 10.53 -14.29 8.52
C GLN A 110 11.79 -14.70 7.75
N THR A 111 12.60 -13.73 7.32
CA THR A 111 13.86 -13.99 6.62
C THR A 111 14.85 -14.69 7.56
N SER A 112 15.04 -14.18 8.76
CA SER A 112 15.85 -14.81 9.82
C SER A 112 15.39 -16.24 10.11
N TRP A 113 14.07 -16.47 10.23
CA TRP A 113 13.53 -17.80 10.45
C TRP A 113 13.79 -18.77 9.29
N THR A 114 13.67 -18.31 8.04
CA THR A 114 13.85 -19.17 6.87
C THR A 114 15.31 -19.51 6.59
N GLU A 115 16.24 -18.68 7.05
CA GLU A 115 17.66 -18.78 6.75
C GLU A 115 18.47 -19.36 7.93
N ARG A 116 17.81 -20.00 8.90
CA ARG A 116 18.48 -20.69 10.02
C ARG A 116 19.36 -21.84 9.52
N ASN A 117 20.44 -22.13 10.24
CA ASN A 117 21.28 -23.30 9.96
C ASN A 117 20.54 -24.61 10.32
N GLU A 118 21.18 -25.75 10.06
CA GLU A 118 20.62 -27.08 10.31
C GLU A 118 20.31 -27.31 11.80
N GLU A 119 21.06 -26.63 12.69
CA GLU A 119 20.89 -26.62 14.14
C GLU A 119 19.75 -25.70 14.61
N GLY A 120 19.15 -24.92 13.70
CA GLY A 120 18.07 -23.99 14.00
C GLY A 120 18.53 -22.67 14.63
N GLU A 121 19.81 -22.34 14.57
CA GLU A 121 20.37 -21.07 15.01
C GLU A 121 20.11 -19.95 13.99
N GLU A 122 19.97 -18.74 14.50
CA GLU A 122 19.68 -17.56 13.69
C GLU A 122 20.93 -17.07 12.94
N PRO A 123 20.79 -16.58 11.69
CA PRO A 123 21.89 -15.92 11.01
C PRO A 123 22.46 -14.77 11.85
N PRO A 124 23.78 -14.58 11.89
CA PRO A 124 24.36 -13.41 12.53
C PRO A 124 23.87 -12.12 11.86
N ALA A 125 23.82 -11.02 12.61
CA ALA A 125 23.18 -9.78 12.17
C ALA A 125 23.71 -9.23 10.83
N HIS A 126 25.02 -9.35 10.57
CA HIS A 126 25.63 -8.91 9.31
C HIS A 126 25.14 -9.78 8.12
N GLU A 127 24.99 -11.08 8.32
CA GLU A 127 24.50 -11.98 7.28
C GLU A 127 23.00 -11.76 7.03
N LEU A 128 22.21 -11.54 8.09
CA LEU A 128 20.83 -11.14 7.94
C LEU A 128 20.70 -9.80 7.19
N TRP A 129 21.59 -8.84 7.44
CA TRP A 129 21.64 -7.58 6.68
C TRP A 129 21.90 -7.82 5.20
N ARG A 130 22.89 -8.66 4.87
CA ARG A 130 23.20 -9.07 3.49
C ARG A 130 21.99 -9.72 2.83
N LEU A 131 21.38 -10.71 3.47
CA LEU A 131 20.19 -11.43 2.98
C LEU A 131 19.00 -10.50 2.71
N THR A 132 18.91 -9.40 3.48
CA THR A 132 17.77 -8.48 3.44
C THR A 132 17.96 -7.28 2.52
N HIS A 133 19.20 -6.99 2.12
CA HIS A 133 19.55 -5.81 1.32
C HIS A 133 20.38 -6.14 0.06
N GLN A 134 20.75 -7.40 -0.17
CA GLN A 134 21.41 -7.88 -1.38
C GLN A 134 20.45 -8.80 -2.15
N LYS A 135 20.34 -8.56 -3.46
CA LYS A 135 19.52 -9.38 -4.36
C LYS A 135 20.21 -10.70 -4.66
N LYS A 136 19.45 -11.65 -5.21
CA LYS A 136 19.96 -12.98 -5.60
C LYS A 136 21.08 -12.95 -6.65
N ASP A 137 21.14 -11.89 -7.46
CA ASP A 137 22.20 -11.67 -8.45
C ASP A 137 23.49 -11.06 -7.84
N GLY A 138 23.51 -10.83 -6.52
CA GLY A 138 24.63 -10.22 -5.80
C GLY A 138 24.63 -8.69 -5.81
N SER A 139 23.71 -8.04 -6.53
CA SER A 139 23.58 -6.58 -6.52
C SER A 139 22.93 -6.07 -5.23
N TRP A 140 23.41 -4.94 -4.72
CA TRP A 140 22.83 -4.32 -3.52
C TRP A 140 21.56 -3.56 -3.86
N GLY A 141 20.61 -3.53 -2.92
CA GLY A 141 19.36 -2.77 -3.03
C GLY A 141 19.55 -1.27 -3.11
N SER A 142 20.63 -0.76 -2.52
CA SER A 142 21.15 0.59 -2.72
C SER A 142 22.64 0.65 -2.38
N GLU A 143 23.32 1.70 -2.85
CA GLU A 143 24.73 1.93 -2.50
C GLU A 143 24.90 2.14 -0.98
N TYR A 144 23.95 2.79 -0.33
CA TYR A 144 23.94 2.95 1.13
C TYR A 144 23.86 1.61 1.86
N SER A 145 23.08 0.64 1.37
CA SER A 145 23.02 -0.69 1.95
C SER A 145 24.39 -1.40 1.93
N ARG A 146 25.16 -1.19 0.85
CA ARG A 146 26.52 -1.71 0.72
C ARG A 146 27.48 -1.03 1.70
N GLN A 147 27.42 0.30 1.81
CA GLN A 147 28.27 1.07 2.71
C GLN A 147 28.09 0.70 4.19
N VAL A 148 26.87 0.35 4.61
CA VAL A 148 26.59 -0.12 5.99
C VAL A 148 27.18 -1.50 6.27
N TYR A 149 27.36 -2.33 5.24
CA TYR A 149 27.84 -3.70 5.39
C TYR A 149 29.38 -3.81 5.47
N ILE A 150 30.10 -2.83 4.93
CA ILE A 150 31.58 -2.76 4.90
C ILE A 150 32.08 -2.17 6.22
#